data_AF-A0A6L6ITK4-F1
#
_entry.id   AF-A0A6L6ITK4-F1
#
_cell.length_a   1.000
_cell.length_b   1.000
_cell.length_c   1.000
_cell.angle_alpha   90.00
_cell.angle_beta   90.00
_cell.angle_gamma   90.00
#
_symmetry.space_group_name_H-M   'P 1'
#
loop_
_entity.id
_entity.type
_entity.pdbx_description
1 polymer ?
#
loop_
_entity_poly.entity_id
_entity_poly.type
_entity_poly.pdbx_seq_one_letter_code
_entity_poly.pdbx_strand_id
1 'polypeptide(L)'
;MKKYIILLTLTVIAAMNTAQTAAANAKVERYRQAVAEYDKSQAAMAKDNIVMALAYSKSPMLKEHRRGGMPGSYGLAVIDLAMQGLGVNRSPAANEALLDLLVTTADAGASEALDCAIVIKGAEIVPQLENFNAAERLENCRSAFSDLKKTVLRNVTDVTVEDICQFNTAGVKKIANRVDDLIQAIKAKTVCE
;
A
#
# COMPACT_ATOMS: atom_id res chain seq x y z
N MET A 1 35.49 -43.87 35.06
CA MET A 1 35.83 -43.31 33.73
C MET A 1 34.69 -43.40 32.72
N LYS A 2 34.09 -44.57 32.43
CA LYS A 2 33.01 -44.70 31.42
C LYS A 2 31.80 -43.76 31.58
N LYS A 3 31.32 -43.50 32.81
CA LYS A 3 30.19 -42.59 33.06
C LYS A 3 30.48 -41.11 32.72
N TYR A 4 31.71 -40.66 32.90
CA TYR A 4 32.11 -39.27 32.60
C TYR A 4 32.22 -39.01 31.10
N ILE A 5 32.68 -40.01 30.33
CA ILE A 5 32.79 -39.92 28.87
C ILE A 5 31.39 -39.83 28.23
N ILE A 6 30.41 -40.60 28.74
CA ILE A 6 29.03 -40.57 28.25
C ILE A 6 28.33 -39.23 28.57
N LEU A 7 28.58 -38.65 29.75
CA LEU A 7 28.03 -37.33 30.08
C LEU A 7 28.61 -36.22 29.19
N LEU A 8 29.92 -36.25 28.94
CA LEU A 8 30.59 -35.27 28.08
C LEU A 8 30.08 -35.33 26.64
N THR A 9 29.93 -36.53 26.05
CA THR A 9 29.41 -36.67 24.69
C THR A 9 27.97 -36.19 24.56
N LEU A 10 27.11 -36.49 25.53
CA LEU A 10 25.71 -35.99 25.55
C LEU A 10 25.63 -34.46 25.63
N THR A 11 26.47 -33.83 26.45
CA THR A 11 26.49 -32.36 26.56
C THR A 11 26.98 -31.67 25.29
N VAL A 12 27.98 -32.23 24.60
CA VAL A 12 28.49 -31.68 23.35
C VAL A 12 27.46 -31.80 22.23
N ILE A 13 26.78 -32.95 22.11
CA ILE A 13 25.73 -33.16 21.11
C ILE A 13 24.54 -32.21 21.35
N ALA A 14 24.11 -32.03 22.60
CA ALA A 14 23.05 -31.09 22.94
C ALA A 14 23.43 -29.65 22.59
N ALA A 15 24.66 -29.22 22.93
CA ALA A 15 25.15 -27.89 22.61
C ALA A 15 25.24 -27.63 21.09
N MET A 16 25.72 -28.62 20.31
CA MET A 16 25.78 -28.50 18.84
C MET A 16 24.38 -28.40 18.22
N ASN A 17 23.40 -29.17 18.69
CA ASN A 17 22.01 -29.09 18.21
C ASN A 17 21.38 -27.73 18.55
N THR A 18 21.63 -27.18 19.74
CA THR A 18 21.13 -25.83 20.11
C THR A 18 21.78 -24.72 19.28
N ALA A 19 23.07 -24.83 18.96
CA ALA A 19 23.76 -23.84 18.13
C ALA A 19 23.27 -23.88 16.67
N GLN A 20 23.05 -25.07 16.10
CA GLN A 20 22.53 -25.22 14.74
C GLN A 20 21.08 -24.72 14.62
N THR A 21 20.23 -25.00 15.60
CA THR A 21 18.85 -24.49 15.63
C THR A 21 18.80 -22.97 15.83
N ALA A 22 19.64 -22.40 16.69
CA ALA A 22 19.75 -20.95 16.85
C ALA A 22 20.22 -20.26 15.56
N ALA A 23 21.21 -20.83 14.85
CA ALA A 23 21.68 -20.29 13.58
C ALA A 23 20.62 -20.38 12.47
N ALA A 24 19.87 -21.49 12.39
CA ALA A 24 18.76 -21.64 11.46
C ALA A 24 17.63 -20.64 11.74
N ASN A 25 17.25 -20.47 13.01
CA ASN A 25 16.24 -19.50 13.44
C ASN A 25 16.65 -18.06 13.13
N ALA A 26 17.92 -17.70 13.37
CA ALA A 26 18.44 -16.38 13.01
C ALA A 26 18.41 -16.13 11.49
N LYS A 27 18.67 -17.17 10.67
CA LYS A 27 18.59 -17.08 9.21
C LYS A 27 17.13 -16.88 8.75
N VAL A 28 16.19 -17.63 9.31
CA VAL A 28 14.74 -17.48 9.03
C VAL A 28 14.28 -16.06 9.38
N GLU A 29 14.71 -15.54 10.53
CA GLU A 29 14.30 -14.20 10.96
C GLU A 29 14.84 -13.09 10.04
N ARG A 30 16.09 -13.21 9.58
CA ARG A 30 16.64 -12.27 8.56
C ARG A 30 15.86 -12.31 7.26
N TYR A 31 15.45 -13.50 6.79
CA TYR A 31 14.61 -13.58 5.58
C TYR A 31 13.24 -12.95 5.79
N ARG A 32 12.61 -13.14 6.95
CA ARG A 32 11.33 -12.48 7.27
C ARG A 32 11.46 -10.96 7.26
N GLN A 33 12.53 -10.43 7.85
CA GLN A 33 12.82 -9.00 7.85
C GLN A 33 13.01 -8.46 6.42
N ALA A 34 13.80 -9.16 5.59
CA ALA A 34 14.02 -8.76 4.20
C ALA A 34 12.73 -8.79 3.36
N VAL A 35 11.87 -9.78 3.56
CA VAL A 35 10.55 -9.85 2.89
C VAL A 35 9.65 -8.69 3.35
N ALA A 36 9.59 -8.42 4.66
CA ALA A 36 8.78 -7.31 5.18
C ALA A 36 9.26 -5.94 4.66
N GLU A 37 10.56 -5.73 4.56
CA GLU A 37 11.14 -4.51 3.99
C GLU A 37 10.83 -4.38 2.49
N TYR A 38 10.93 -5.48 1.75
CA TYR A 38 10.59 -5.53 0.34
C TYR A 38 9.09 -5.24 0.10
N ASP A 39 8.21 -5.83 0.90
CA ASP A 39 6.76 -5.59 0.83
C ASP A 39 6.41 -4.13 1.12
N LYS A 40 7.07 -3.53 2.14
CA LYS A 40 6.92 -2.11 2.45
C LYS A 40 7.36 -1.23 1.29
N SER A 41 8.48 -1.56 0.66
CA SER A 41 9.00 -0.84 -0.50
C SER A 41 8.03 -0.92 -1.69
N GLN A 42 7.50 -2.11 -1.99
CA GLN A 42 6.51 -2.30 -3.05
C GLN A 42 5.22 -1.52 -2.80
N ALA A 43 4.70 -1.53 -1.56
CA ALA A 43 3.50 -0.79 -1.22
C ALA A 43 3.71 0.73 -1.38
N ALA A 44 4.87 1.25 -0.96
CA ALA A 44 5.24 2.64 -1.16
C ALA A 44 5.34 3.01 -2.65
N MET A 45 6.03 2.18 -3.45
CA MET A 45 6.13 2.39 -4.91
C MET A 45 4.77 2.38 -5.59
N ALA A 46 3.88 1.46 -5.23
CA ALA A 46 2.53 1.40 -5.78
C ALA A 46 1.74 2.67 -5.46
N LYS A 47 1.79 3.13 -4.20
CA LYS A 47 1.16 4.39 -3.79
C LYS A 47 1.70 5.58 -4.58
N ASP A 48 3.03 5.71 -4.69
CA ASP A 48 3.68 6.80 -5.41
C ASP A 48 3.32 6.80 -6.90
N ASN A 49 3.28 5.61 -7.52
CA ASN A 49 2.85 5.45 -8.90
C ASN A 49 1.41 5.93 -9.13
N ILE A 50 0.50 5.64 -8.19
CA ILE A 50 -0.89 6.09 -8.27
C ILE A 50 -0.98 7.61 -8.13
N VAL A 51 -0.34 8.20 -7.13
CA VAL A 51 -0.33 9.66 -6.92
C VAL A 51 0.27 10.38 -8.12
N MET A 52 1.37 9.85 -8.65
CA MET A 52 2.02 10.35 -9.86
C MET A 52 1.08 10.27 -11.07
N ALA A 53 0.45 9.11 -11.31
CA ALA A 53 -0.48 8.93 -12.42
C ALA A 53 -1.71 9.84 -12.31
N LEU A 54 -2.22 10.08 -11.10
CA LEU A 54 -3.27 11.07 -10.83
C LEU A 54 -2.80 12.48 -11.18
N ALA A 55 -1.62 12.89 -10.72
CA ALA A 55 -1.07 14.21 -11.03
C ALA A 55 -0.90 14.40 -12.55
N TYR A 56 -0.34 13.40 -13.25
CA TYR A 56 -0.27 13.44 -14.70
C TYR A 56 -1.67 13.54 -15.34
N SER A 57 -2.65 12.79 -14.85
CA SER A 57 -4.03 12.82 -15.35
C SER A 57 -4.69 14.20 -15.20
N LYS A 58 -4.45 14.87 -14.06
CA LYS A 58 -5.05 16.17 -13.74
C LYS A 58 -4.35 17.36 -14.42
N SER A 59 -3.09 17.25 -14.81
CA SER A 59 -2.32 18.33 -15.46
C SER A 59 -2.80 18.63 -16.89
N PRO A 60 -3.34 19.83 -17.17
CA PRO A 60 -3.61 20.26 -18.54
C PRO A 60 -2.35 20.36 -19.41
N MET A 61 -1.22 20.82 -18.86
CA MET A 61 0.04 20.96 -19.59
C MET A 61 0.53 19.62 -20.16
N LEU A 62 0.36 18.55 -19.40
CA LEU A 62 0.76 17.19 -19.80
C LEU A 62 -0.31 16.50 -20.65
N LYS A 63 -1.55 16.97 -20.60
CA LYS A 63 -2.65 16.53 -21.47
C LYS A 63 -2.44 17.00 -22.91
N GLU A 64 -1.95 18.22 -23.11
CA GLU A 64 -1.58 18.74 -24.44
C GLU A 64 -0.39 17.98 -25.04
N HIS A 65 0.62 17.65 -24.22
CA HIS A 65 1.76 16.83 -24.65
C HIS A 65 1.35 15.41 -25.10
N ARG A 66 0.35 14.81 -24.43
CA ARG A 66 -0.21 13.50 -24.83
C ARG A 66 -0.99 13.56 -26.14
N ARG A 67 -1.79 14.61 -26.37
CA ARG A 67 -2.52 14.80 -27.63
C ARG A 67 -1.62 14.91 -28.85
N GLY A 68 -0.35 15.31 -28.66
CA GLY A 68 0.65 15.44 -29.72
C GLY A 68 1.52 14.19 -29.98
N GLY A 69 1.46 13.12 -29.18
CA GLY A 69 2.42 12.02 -29.40
C GLY A 69 2.34 10.75 -28.55
N MET A 70 1.34 10.53 -27.69
CA MET A 70 1.25 9.25 -26.96
C MET A 70 -0.20 8.83 -26.65
N PRO A 71 -0.57 7.54 -26.83
CA PRO A 71 -1.91 7.04 -26.53
C PRO A 71 -2.32 7.34 -25.09
N GLY A 72 -3.51 7.91 -24.89
CA GLY A 72 -4.03 8.36 -23.60
C GLY A 72 -4.37 7.27 -22.56
N SER A 73 -3.99 6.01 -22.80
CA SER A 73 -4.37 4.83 -22.01
C SER A 73 -3.40 4.44 -20.89
N TYR A 74 -2.18 4.99 -20.86
CA TYR A 74 -1.16 4.53 -19.91
C TYR A 74 -1.45 4.91 -18.43
N GLY A 75 -2.15 6.02 -18.17
CA GLY A 75 -2.38 6.49 -16.80
C GLY A 75 -3.36 5.64 -16.00
N LEU A 76 -4.49 5.24 -16.62
CA LEU A 76 -5.53 4.46 -15.93
C LEU A 76 -5.11 3.00 -15.73
N ALA A 77 -4.43 2.40 -16.71
CA ALA A 77 -3.92 1.04 -16.60
C ALA A 77 -2.86 0.88 -15.49
N VAL A 78 -2.03 1.92 -15.26
CA VAL A 78 -1.03 1.91 -14.19
C VAL A 78 -1.69 2.00 -12.81
N ILE A 79 -2.73 2.82 -12.67
CA ILE A 79 -3.46 2.95 -11.40
C ILE A 79 -4.14 1.64 -11.04
N ASP A 80 -4.88 1.06 -11.99
CA ASP A 80 -5.60 -0.20 -11.79
C ASP A 80 -4.64 -1.35 -11.45
N LEU A 81 -3.55 -1.51 -12.20
CA LEU A 81 -2.55 -2.55 -11.92
C LEU A 81 -1.90 -2.38 -10.54
N ALA A 82 -1.59 -1.15 -10.14
CA ALA A 82 -1.03 -0.87 -8.82
C ALA A 82 -2.03 -1.18 -7.70
N MET A 83 -3.31 -0.84 -7.86
CA MET A 83 -4.37 -1.15 -6.90
C MET A 83 -4.61 -2.66 -6.78
N GLN A 84 -4.68 -3.38 -7.91
CA GLN A 84 -4.78 -4.85 -7.90
C GLN A 84 -3.59 -5.50 -7.19
N GLY A 85 -2.37 -5.03 -7.48
CA GLY A 85 -1.15 -5.49 -6.82
C GLY A 85 -1.19 -5.28 -5.30
N LEU A 86 -1.67 -4.13 -4.84
CA LEU A 86 -1.90 -3.85 -3.43
C LEU A 86 -2.99 -4.77 -2.83
N GLY A 87 -4.08 -5.02 -3.56
CA GLY A 87 -5.17 -5.90 -3.14
C GLY A 87 -4.71 -7.34 -2.86
N VAL A 88 -3.87 -7.92 -3.73
CA VAL A 88 -3.37 -9.29 -3.56
C VAL A 88 -2.20 -9.41 -2.57
N ASN A 89 -1.47 -8.33 -2.31
CA ASN A 89 -0.30 -8.34 -1.42
C ASN A 89 -0.71 -8.40 0.06
N ARG A 90 -0.52 -9.53 0.75
CA ARG A 90 -0.94 -9.76 2.15
C ARG A 90 -0.12 -9.02 3.22
N SER A 91 0.72 -8.06 2.85
CA SER A 91 1.50 -7.30 3.83
C SER A 91 0.67 -6.21 4.50
N PRO A 92 0.94 -5.90 5.79
CA PRO A 92 0.33 -4.75 6.47
C PRO A 92 0.58 -3.43 5.74
N ALA A 93 1.75 -3.28 5.10
CA ALA A 93 2.09 -2.08 4.34
C ALA A 93 1.17 -1.89 3.13
N ALA A 94 0.74 -2.96 2.47
CA ALA A 94 -0.21 -2.88 1.36
C ALA A 94 -1.60 -2.44 1.85
N ASN A 95 -2.06 -2.94 3.01
CA ASN A 95 -3.31 -2.49 3.62
C ASN A 95 -3.25 -0.99 3.94
N GLU A 96 -2.16 -0.54 4.57
CA GLU A 96 -1.93 0.89 4.86
C GLU A 96 -1.91 1.75 3.59
N ALA A 97 -1.27 1.28 2.51
CA ALA A 97 -1.27 1.98 1.24
C ALA A 97 -2.68 2.10 0.62
N LEU A 98 -3.50 1.05 0.68
CA LEU A 98 -4.89 1.11 0.21
C LEU A 98 -5.72 2.15 1.01
N LEU A 99 -5.53 2.20 2.33
CA LEU A 99 -6.21 3.18 3.17
C LEU A 99 -5.74 4.61 2.93
N ASP A 100 -4.43 4.82 2.73
CA ASP A 100 -3.88 6.12 2.32
C ASP A 100 -4.48 6.59 0.98
N LEU A 101 -4.83 5.66 0.09
CA LEU A 101 -5.39 6.01 -1.23
C LEU A 101 -6.88 6.39 -1.18
N LEU A 102 -7.62 6.04 -0.12
CA LEU A 102 -9.05 6.37 0.02
C LEU A 102 -9.32 7.88 0.02
N VAL A 103 -8.35 8.68 0.45
CA VAL A 103 -8.47 10.14 0.52
C VAL A 103 -8.06 10.85 -0.77
N THR A 104 -7.66 10.10 -1.80
CA THR A 104 -7.27 10.67 -3.09
C THR A 104 -8.48 11.03 -3.95
N THR A 105 -8.34 11.95 -4.89
CA THR A 105 -9.37 12.36 -5.86
C THR A 105 -9.39 11.45 -7.09
N ALA A 106 -9.23 10.14 -6.89
CA ALA A 106 -9.38 9.13 -7.93
C ALA A 106 -10.72 9.35 -8.67
N ASP A 107 -10.69 9.21 -10.01
CA ASP A 107 -11.94 9.25 -10.78
C ASP A 107 -12.78 7.99 -10.53
N ALA A 108 -13.99 7.92 -11.11
CA ALA A 108 -14.91 6.83 -10.83
C ALA A 108 -14.31 5.44 -11.11
N GLY A 109 -13.57 5.27 -12.21
CA GLY A 109 -12.96 3.99 -12.57
C GLY A 109 -11.82 3.60 -11.62
N ALA A 110 -10.92 4.54 -11.32
CA ALA A 110 -9.86 4.29 -10.34
C ALA A 110 -10.39 4.11 -8.90
N SER A 111 -11.51 4.75 -8.57
CA SER A 111 -12.17 4.59 -7.28
C SER A 111 -12.73 3.18 -7.11
N GLU A 112 -13.38 2.64 -8.14
CA GLU A 112 -13.92 1.27 -8.15
C GLU A 112 -12.80 0.23 -8.00
N ALA A 113 -11.70 0.37 -8.74
CA ALA A 113 -10.54 -0.51 -8.61
C ALA A 113 -9.95 -0.50 -7.18
N LEU A 114 -9.90 0.68 -6.54
CA LEU A 114 -9.47 0.81 -5.15
C LEU A 114 -10.43 0.11 -4.19
N ASP A 115 -11.73 0.34 -4.35
CA ASP A 115 -12.76 -0.28 -3.52
C ASP A 115 -12.69 -1.79 -3.62
N CYS A 116 -12.49 -2.32 -4.83
CA CYS A 116 -12.33 -3.74 -5.06
C CYS A 116 -11.05 -4.31 -4.45
N ALA A 117 -9.92 -3.61 -4.56
CA ALA A 117 -8.69 -4.03 -3.89
C ALA A 117 -8.85 -4.11 -2.36
N ILE A 118 -9.63 -3.20 -1.76
CA ILE A 118 -9.97 -3.21 -0.34
C ILE A 118 -10.92 -4.36 0.01
N VAL A 119 -11.98 -4.57 -0.78
CA VAL A 119 -12.94 -5.66 -0.57
C VAL A 119 -12.25 -7.03 -0.66
N ILE A 120 -11.29 -7.21 -1.58
CA ILE A 120 -10.48 -8.44 -1.72
C ILE A 120 -9.69 -8.78 -0.44
N LYS A 121 -9.25 -7.78 0.34
CA LYS A 121 -8.63 -8.01 1.66
C LYS A 121 -9.62 -8.64 2.64
N GLY A 122 -10.88 -8.24 2.52
CA GLY A 122 -11.99 -8.74 3.32
C GLY A 122 -11.76 -8.46 4.81
N ALA A 123 -12.00 -9.46 5.65
CA ALA A 123 -11.96 -9.32 7.10
C ALA A 123 -10.62 -8.84 7.66
N GLU A 124 -9.51 -9.02 6.92
CA GLU A 124 -8.16 -8.63 7.36
C GLU A 124 -8.02 -7.11 7.55
N ILE A 125 -8.63 -6.30 6.66
CA ILE A 125 -8.49 -4.84 6.68
C ILE A 125 -9.58 -4.14 7.51
N VAL A 126 -10.64 -4.84 7.90
CA VAL A 126 -11.78 -4.27 8.64
C VAL A 126 -11.36 -3.55 9.92
N PRO A 127 -10.47 -4.08 10.78
CA PRO A 127 -10.07 -3.35 11.99
C PRO A 127 -9.39 -2.01 11.67
N GLN A 128 -8.70 -1.90 10.54
CA GLN A 128 -8.04 -0.65 10.13
C GLN A 128 -9.06 0.34 9.53
N LEU A 129 -10.09 -0.17 8.83
CA LEU A 129 -11.22 0.65 8.35
C LEU A 129 -12.07 1.19 9.52
N GLU A 130 -12.34 0.37 10.54
CA GLU A 130 -13.11 0.79 11.73
C GLU A 130 -12.38 1.85 12.56
N ASN A 131 -11.04 1.87 12.50
CA ASN A 131 -10.19 2.89 13.12
C ASN A 131 -9.70 3.96 12.13
N PHE A 132 -10.36 4.09 10.98
CA PHE A 132 -9.89 4.99 9.92
C PHE A 132 -9.93 6.46 10.35
N ASN A 133 -8.76 7.12 10.27
CA ASN A 133 -8.61 8.53 10.59
C ASN A 133 -8.39 9.37 9.32
N ALA A 134 -9.46 9.96 8.78
CA ALA A 134 -9.38 10.74 7.55
C ALA A 134 -8.38 11.91 7.63
N ALA A 135 -8.24 12.56 8.79
CA ALA A 135 -7.34 13.70 8.95
C ALA A 135 -5.86 13.28 8.84
N GLU A 136 -5.50 12.18 9.48
CA GLU A 136 -4.15 11.59 9.39
C GLU A 136 -3.84 11.14 7.96
N ARG A 137 -4.78 10.44 7.32
CA ARG A 137 -4.60 9.95 5.93
C ARG A 137 -4.48 11.10 4.93
N LEU A 138 -5.24 12.17 5.11
CA LEU A 138 -5.10 13.39 4.31
C LEU A 138 -3.72 14.03 4.46
N GLU A 139 -3.17 14.09 5.67
CA GLU A 139 -1.82 14.61 5.89
C GLU A 139 -0.76 13.70 5.24
N ASN A 140 -0.91 12.37 5.33
CA ASN A 140 -0.05 11.42 4.61
C ASN A 140 -0.10 11.65 3.09
N CYS A 141 -1.29 11.88 2.54
CA CYS A 141 -1.47 12.19 1.11
C CYS A 141 -0.74 13.48 0.72
N ARG A 142 -0.86 14.55 1.52
CA ARG A 142 -0.12 15.80 1.31
C ARG A 142 1.38 15.60 1.35
N SER A 143 1.90 14.87 2.34
CA SER A 143 3.33 14.60 2.44
C SER A 143 3.84 13.86 1.21
N ALA A 144 3.16 12.78 0.81
CA ALA A 144 3.52 12.01 -0.37
C ALA A 144 3.51 12.86 -1.66
N PHE A 145 2.47 13.67 -1.86
CA PHE A 145 2.42 14.58 -3.00
C PHE A 145 3.55 15.61 -2.96
N SER A 146 3.83 16.22 -1.81
CA SER A 146 4.93 17.18 -1.62
C SER A 146 6.30 16.56 -1.96
N ASP A 147 6.55 15.33 -1.54
CA ASP A 147 7.82 14.65 -1.79
C ASP A 147 8.00 14.30 -3.27
N LEU A 148 6.92 13.86 -3.92
CA LEU A 148 6.89 13.68 -5.38
C LEU A 148 7.05 15.02 -6.10
N LYS A 149 6.47 16.11 -5.60
CA LYS A 149 6.60 17.47 -6.17
C LYS A 149 8.04 17.97 -6.16
N LYS A 150 8.82 17.64 -5.14
CA LYS A 150 10.25 18.00 -5.05
C LYS A 150 11.14 17.18 -5.98
N THR A 151 10.68 16.00 -6.38
CA THR A 151 11.47 15.01 -7.12
C THR A 151 10.95 14.84 -8.54
N VAL A 152 10.01 13.91 -8.74
CA VAL A 152 9.53 13.44 -10.05
C VAL A 152 8.56 14.42 -10.70
N LEU A 153 7.73 15.11 -9.92
CA LEU A 153 6.70 16.03 -10.39
C LEU A 153 7.16 17.51 -10.41
N ARG A 154 8.47 17.78 -10.32
CA ARG A 154 9.04 19.13 -10.22
C ARG A 154 8.60 20.08 -11.35
N ASN A 155 8.36 19.54 -12.54
CA ASN A 155 7.98 20.33 -13.72
C ASN A 155 6.46 20.42 -13.92
N VAL A 156 5.67 19.69 -13.14
CA VAL A 156 4.21 19.76 -13.18
C VAL A 156 3.81 20.93 -12.29
N THR A 157 3.53 22.11 -12.84
CA THR A 157 3.26 23.33 -12.04
C THR A 157 1.77 23.63 -11.87
N ASP A 158 0.95 23.00 -12.69
CA ASP A 158 -0.50 23.21 -12.87
C ASP A 158 -1.37 22.24 -12.05
N VAL A 159 -0.77 21.45 -11.16
CA VAL A 159 -1.45 20.52 -10.25
C VAL A 159 -1.08 20.84 -8.82
N THR A 160 -2.09 21.02 -7.99
CA THR A 160 -2.00 21.32 -6.56
C THR A 160 -2.28 20.08 -5.71
N VAL A 161 -2.08 20.18 -4.40
CA VAL A 161 -2.37 19.06 -3.50
C VAL A 161 -3.88 18.79 -3.40
N GLU A 162 -4.71 19.82 -3.56
CA GLU A 162 -6.17 19.73 -3.56
C GLU A 162 -6.73 19.03 -4.81
N ASP A 163 -5.97 19.04 -5.92
CA ASP A 163 -6.30 18.28 -7.13
C ASP A 163 -6.07 16.77 -6.99
N ILE A 164 -5.41 16.35 -5.90
CA ILE A 164 -4.96 14.98 -5.64
C ILE A 164 -5.56 14.42 -4.35
N CYS A 165 -5.67 15.23 -3.30
CA CYS A 165 -6.14 14.85 -1.97
C CYS A 165 -7.45 15.59 -1.64
N GLN A 166 -8.44 14.87 -1.10
CA GLN A 166 -9.79 15.39 -0.82
C GLN A 166 -9.88 16.22 0.47
N PHE A 167 -9.18 17.37 0.53
CA PHE A 167 -9.13 18.23 1.72
C PHE A 167 -10.42 18.98 2.08
N ASN A 168 -11.37 19.11 1.14
CA ASN A 168 -12.58 19.89 1.39
C ASN A 168 -13.58 19.13 2.29
N THR A 169 -14.43 19.86 3.03
CA THR A 169 -15.37 19.29 4.00
C THR A 169 -16.34 18.27 3.37
N ALA A 170 -16.77 18.52 2.13
CA ALA A 170 -17.60 17.58 1.39
C ALA A 170 -16.84 16.28 1.07
N GLY A 171 -15.54 16.37 0.77
CA GLY A 171 -14.62 15.26 0.57
C GLY A 171 -14.45 14.43 1.83
N VAL A 172 -14.21 15.06 2.99
CA VAL A 172 -14.11 14.36 4.28
C VAL A 172 -15.38 13.55 4.58
N LYS A 173 -16.56 14.14 4.35
CA LYS A 173 -17.83 13.41 4.52
C LYS A 173 -17.98 12.25 3.52
N LYS A 174 -17.57 12.45 2.26
CA LYS A 174 -17.58 11.39 1.25
C LYS A 174 -16.63 10.24 1.61
N ILE A 175 -15.44 10.54 2.14
CA ILE A 175 -14.50 9.54 2.63
C ILE A 175 -15.12 8.72 3.75
N ALA A 176 -15.75 9.38 4.73
CA ALA A 176 -16.40 8.68 5.84
C ALA A 176 -17.51 7.72 5.36
N ASN A 177 -18.41 8.21 4.50
CA ASN A 177 -19.46 7.37 3.91
C ASN A 177 -18.87 6.19 3.13
N ARG A 178 -17.82 6.44 2.32
CA ARG A 178 -17.15 5.40 1.53
C ARG A 178 -16.53 4.33 2.43
N VAL A 179 -15.93 4.71 3.56
CA VAL A 179 -15.39 3.77 4.55
C VAL A 179 -16.50 2.91 5.14
N ASP A 180 -17.63 3.51 5.51
CA ASP A 180 -18.80 2.77 6.02
C ASP A 180 -19.33 1.77 4.99
N ASP A 181 -19.46 2.19 3.73
CA ASP A 181 -19.91 1.35 2.62
C ASP A 181 -18.96 0.16 2.40
N LEU A 182 -17.64 0.38 2.47
CA LEU A 182 -16.64 -0.68 2.35
C LEU A 182 -16.72 -1.70 3.50
N ILE A 183 -16.89 -1.22 4.74
CA ILE A 183 -17.08 -2.10 5.90
C ILE A 183 -18.33 -2.96 5.70
N GLN A 184 -19.43 -2.38 5.22
CA GLN A 184 -20.66 -3.11 4.94
C GLN A 184 -20.49 -4.12 3.82
N ALA A 185 -19.85 -3.75 2.71
CA ALA A 185 -19.58 -4.64 1.59
C ALA A 185 -18.73 -5.86 2.01
N ILE A 186 -17.69 -5.64 2.82
CA ILE A 186 -16.87 -6.72 3.37
C ILE A 186 -17.70 -7.64 4.28
N LYS A 187 -18.51 -7.07 5.19
CA LYS A 187 -19.37 -7.84 6.09
C LYS A 187 -20.44 -8.63 5.33
N ALA A 188 -20.94 -8.09 4.23
CA ALA A 188 -21.88 -8.73 3.31
C ALA A 188 -21.22 -9.79 2.40
N LYS A 189 -19.89 -9.91 2.41
CA LYS A 189 -19.12 -10.79 1.52
C LYS A 189 -19.35 -10.48 0.03
N THR A 190 -19.46 -9.20 -0.30
CA THR A 190 -19.55 -8.74 -1.68
C THR A 190 -18.33 -9.24 -2.48
N VAL A 191 -18.56 -9.60 -3.74
CA VAL A 191 -17.51 -10.01 -4.69
C VAL A 191 -17.39 -8.91 -5.74
N CYS A 192 -16.16 -8.53 -6.06
CA CYS A 192 -15.88 -7.67 -7.19
C CYS A 192 -15.81 -8.49 -8.48
N GLU A 193 -16.44 -8.00 -9.54
CA GLU A 193 -16.46 -8.61 -10.87
C GLU A 193 -15.22 -8.29 -11.69
#